data_AF-A0A8E6YJA6-F1
#
_entry.id   AF-A0A8E6YJA6-F1
#
_cell.length_a   1.000
_cell.length_b   1.000
_cell.length_c   1.000
_cell.angle_alpha   90.00
_cell.angle_beta   90.00
_cell.angle_gamma   90.00
#
_symmetry.space_group_name_H-M   'P 1'
#
loop_
_entity.id
_entity.type
_entity.pdbx_description
1 polymer ?
#
loop_
_entity_poly.entity_id
_entity_poly.type
_entity_poly.pdbx_seq_one_letter_code
_entity_poly.pdbx_strand_id
1 'polypeptide(L)'
;ELLLALAQEYKMRTVTVSLEEQTFASIVNLISGASMLVSMHGAQLITSMFLPRGAAVIELFPFAVNPEQYTPYKTLASLPGMDLQYIAWRNTIEENSVTYPDRHWDQGGITHLEKD
;
A
#
# COMPACT_ATOMS: atom_id res chain seq x y z
N GLU A 1 -5.67 -14.19 4.11
CA GLU A 1 -4.63 -14.77 4.99
C GLU A 1 -3.69 -13.72 5.59
N LEU A 2 -3.22 -12.72 4.82
CA LEU A 2 -2.28 -11.69 5.32
C LEU A 2 -2.69 -10.97 6.62
N LEU A 3 -3.93 -10.49 6.72
CA LEU A 3 -4.42 -9.80 7.93
C LEU A 3 -4.28 -10.67 9.19
N LEU A 4 -4.68 -11.94 9.09
CA LEU A 4 -4.59 -12.89 10.21
C LEU A 4 -3.12 -13.15 10.57
N ALA A 5 -2.26 -13.35 9.56
CA ALA A 5 -0.83 -13.58 9.76
C ALA A 5 -0.16 -12.39 10.47
N LEU A 6 -0.44 -11.16 10.04
CA LEU A 6 0.08 -9.95 10.70
C LEU A 6 -0.44 -9.82 12.14
N ALA A 7 -1.73 -10.10 12.37
CA ALA A 7 -2.31 -10.05 13.70
C ALA A 7 -1.67 -11.07 14.65
N GLN A 8 -1.40 -12.28 14.16
CA GLN A 8 -0.80 -13.35 14.96
C GLN A 8 0.69 -13.12 15.22
N GLU A 9 1.45 -12.76 14.19
CA GLU A 9 2.90 -12.55 14.26
C GLU A 9 3.23 -11.39 15.21
N TYR A 10 2.57 -10.25 15.03
CA TYR A 10 2.85 -9.04 15.80
C TYR A 10 2.00 -8.91 17.07
N LYS A 11 0.99 -9.77 17.25
CA LYS A 11 0.01 -9.68 18.35
C LYS A 11 -0.66 -8.30 18.40
N MET A 12 -0.92 -7.72 17.23
CA MET A 12 -1.50 -6.39 17.05
C MET A 12 -2.88 -6.49 16.40
N ARG A 13 -3.73 -5.49 16.68
CA ARG A 13 -5.00 -5.34 15.96
C ARG A 13 -4.71 -4.93 14.52
N THR A 14 -5.19 -5.71 13.57
CA THR A 14 -5.16 -5.37 12.13
C THR A 14 -6.50 -4.82 11.69
N VAL A 15 -6.49 -3.73 10.93
CA VAL A 15 -7.71 -3.08 10.40
C VAL A 15 -7.53 -2.82 8.90
N THR A 16 -8.53 -3.19 8.10
CA THR A 16 -8.57 -2.85 6.68
C THR A 16 -9.14 -1.45 6.49
N VAL A 17 -8.51 -0.69 5.60
CA VAL A 17 -8.86 0.69 5.27
C VAL A 17 -9.20 0.78 3.80
N SER A 18 -10.34 1.40 3.48
CA SER A 18 -10.79 1.61 2.11
C SER A 18 -11.31 3.03 1.95
N LEU A 19 -10.84 3.75 0.92
CA LEU A 19 -11.35 5.07 0.54
C LEU A 19 -12.81 5.04 0.06
N GLU A 20 -13.28 3.87 -0.39
CA GLU A 20 -14.67 3.69 -0.86
C GLU A 20 -15.63 3.48 0.30
N GLU A 21 -15.14 2.91 1.42
CA GLU A 21 -15.98 2.55 2.57
C GLU A 21 -15.91 3.57 3.72
N GLN A 22 -14.82 4.32 3.82
CA GLN A 22 -14.52 5.16 4.97
C GLN A 22 -14.25 6.60 4.53
N THR A 23 -14.71 7.57 5.32
CA THR A 23 -14.39 8.97 5.07
C THR A 23 -12.91 9.23 5.29
N PHE A 24 -12.33 10.17 4.55
CA PHE A 24 -10.92 10.54 4.70
C PHE A 24 -10.57 10.93 6.15
N ALA A 25 -11.44 11.67 6.84
CA ALA A 25 -11.22 12.03 8.25
C ALA A 25 -11.15 10.80 9.17
N SER A 26 -12.00 9.77 8.92
CA SER A 26 -11.94 8.51 9.67
C SER A 26 -10.62 7.78 9.42
N ILE A 27 -10.16 7.75 8.17
CA ILE A 27 -8.90 7.14 7.77
C ILE A 27 -7.71 7.83 8.45
N VAL A 28 -7.68 9.16 8.43
CA VAL A 28 -6.65 9.96 9.11
C VAL A 28 -6.63 9.64 10.60
N ASN A 29 -7.77 9.63 11.27
CA ASN A 29 -7.86 9.29 12.69
C ASN A 29 -7.33 7.89 12.99
N LEU A 30 -7.64 6.90 12.15
CA LEU A 30 -7.15 5.53 12.31
C LEU A 30 -5.64 5.45 12.12
N ILE A 31 -5.12 6.04 11.04
CA ILE A 31 -3.69 6.00 10.69
C ILE A 31 -2.85 6.75 11.72
N SER A 32 -3.38 7.83 12.30
CA SER A 32 -2.69 8.60 13.35
C SER A 32 -2.40 7.80 14.62
N GLY A 33 -3.13 6.70 14.85
CA GLY A 33 -2.90 5.77 15.96
C GLY A 33 -2.20 4.47 15.56
N ALA A 34 -1.81 4.29 14.30
CA ALA A 34 -1.25 3.04 13.80
C ALA A 34 0.28 2.97 13.99
N SER A 35 0.79 1.79 14.32
CA SER A 35 2.24 1.54 14.38
C SER A 35 2.81 1.02 13.05
N MET A 36 1.94 0.57 12.14
CA MET A 36 2.31 0.02 10.85
C MET A 36 1.21 0.31 9.82
N LEU A 37 1.60 0.74 8.63
CA LEU A 37 0.75 0.84 7.45
C LEU A 37 1.28 -0.11 6.38
N VAL A 38 0.45 -1.06 5.95
CA VAL A 38 0.76 -1.97 4.84
C VAL A 38 -0.23 -1.65 3.72
N SER A 39 0.26 -1.29 2.55
CA SER A 39 -0.62 -0.94 1.42
C SER A 39 0.06 -1.17 0.09
N MET A 40 -0.76 -1.44 -0.92
CA MET A 40 -0.33 -1.43 -2.31
C MET A 40 0.27 -0.07 -2.66
N HIS A 41 1.31 -0.09 -3.50
CA HIS A 41 1.84 1.08 -4.18
C HIS A 41 0.69 1.82 -4.87
N GLY A 42 0.58 3.12 -4.63
CA GLY A 42 -0.46 3.97 -5.21
C GLY A 42 -0.74 5.22 -4.37
N ALA A 43 -1.56 6.11 -4.92
CA ALA A 43 -1.79 7.45 -4.38
C ALA A 43 -2.20 7.46 -2.89
N GLN A 44 -3.01 6.48 -2.46
CA GLN A 44 -3.51 6.36 -1.09
C GLN A 44 -2.38 6.27 -0.04
N LEU A 45 -1.19 5.79 -0.40
CA LEU A 45 -0.06 5.68 0.52
C LEU A 45 0.44 7.05 1.02
N ILE A 46 -0.02 8.17 0.42
CA ILE A 46 0.20 9.53 0.95
C ILE A 46 -0.31 9.69 2.38
N THR A 47 -1.33 8.92 2.76
CA THR A 47 -1.87 8.91 4.13
C THR A 47 -0.85 8.46 5.18
N SER A 48 0.25 7.82 4.78
CA SER A 48 1.40 7.57 5.66
C SER A 48 1.96 8.84 6.31
N MET A 49 1.69 10.03 5.76
CA MET A 49 2.06 11.30 6.37
C MET A 49 1.44 11.54 7.75
N PHE A 50 0.34 10.85 8.06
CA PHE A 50 -0.34 10.95 9.35
C PHE A 50 0.16 9.92 10.36
N LEU A 51 1.05 9.00 9.98
CA LEU A 51 1.61 8.03 10.91
C LEU A 51 2.43 8.72 12.01
N PRO A 52 2.43 8.19 13.23
CA PRO A 52 3.31 8.67 14.28
C PRO A 52 4.78 8.36 13.95
N ARG A 53 5.68 9.19 14.47
CA ARG A 53 7.14 9.01 14.36
C ARG A 53 7.54 7.60 14.83
N GLY A 54 8.43 6.95 14.07
CA GLY A 54 8.89 5.59 14.34
C GLY A 54 7.96 4.48 13.84
N ALA A 55 6.77 4.80 13.30
CA ALA A 55 5.91 3.80 12.67
C ALA A 55 6.51 3.27 11.36
N ALA A 56 6.03 2.10 10.95
CA ALA A 56 6.48 1.44 9.72
C ALA A 56 5.52 1.63 8.55
N VAL A 57 6.07 1.82 7.35
CA VAL A 57 5.36 1.77 6.07
C VAL A 57 5.91 0.59 5.28
N ILE A 58 5.04 -0.37 4.96
CA ILE A 58 5.34 -1.48 4.06
C ILE A 58 4.59 -1.22 2.75
N GLU A 59 5.33 -0.79 1.74
CA GLU A 59 4.80 -0.54 0.41
C GLU A 59 4.89 -1.81 -0.44
N LEU A 60 3.74 -2.28 -0.94
CA LEU A 60 3.63 -3.50 -1.73
C LEU A 60 3.64 -3.17 -3.22
N PHE A 61 4.62 -3.68 -3.95
CA PHE A 61 4.75 -3.55 -5.39
C PHE A 61 4.27 -4.82 -6.09
N PRO A 62 3.46 -4.71 -7.17
CA PRO A 62 3.08 -5.85 -7.96
C PRO A 62 4.29 -6.43 -8.72
N PHE A 63 4.08 -7.57 -9.37
CA PHE A 63 5.11 -8.19 -10.19
C PHE A 63 5.62 -7.24 -11.27
N ALA A 64 6.88 -7.42 -11.67
CA ALA A 64 7.59 -6.60 -12.66
C ALA A 64 7.78 -5.09 -12.34
N VAL A 65 7.18 -4.54 -11.28
CA VAL A 65 7.40 -3.13 -10.90
C VAL A 65 8.65 -2.99 -10.04
N ASN A 66 9.56 -2.08 -10.41
CA ASN A 66 10.81 -1.83 -9.69
C ASN A 66 10.64 -0.73 -8.63
N PRO A 67 10.75 -1.03 -7.32
CA PRO A 67 10.61 -0.03 -6.26
C PRO A 67 11.62 1.12 -6.33
N GLU A 68 12.82 0.89 -6.88
CA GLU A 68 13.85 1.92 -6.97
C GLU A 68 13.56 2.98 -8.05
N GLN A 69 12.58 2.74 -8.93
CA GLN A 69 12.14 3.71 -9.94
C GLN A 69 10.92 4.53 -9.49
N TYR A 70 10.28 4.15 -8.38
CA TYR A 70 9.07 4.77 -7.87
C TYR A 70 9.20 5.01 -6.36
N THR A 71 9.94 6.06 -6.01
CA THR A 71 10.34 6.33 -4.62
C THR A 71 9.62 7.46 -3.89
N PRO A 72 8.43 7.98 -4.29
CA PRO A 72 7.86 9.16 -3.64
C PRO A 72 7.61 8.94 -2.14
N TYR A 73 7.18 7.74 -1.75
CA TYR A 73 6.88 7.42 -0.35
C TYR A 73 8.12 7.06 0.46
N LYS A 74 9.16 6.49 -0.17
CA LYS A 74 10.51 6.37 0.42
C LYS A 74 11.08 7.74 0.77
N THR A 75 10.91 8.72 -0.13
CA THR A 75 11.29 10.12 0.11
C THR A 75 10.46 10.72 1.24
N LEU A 76 9.13 10.58 1.21
CA LEU A 76 8.23 11.07 2.26
C LEU A 76 8.63 10.55 3.64
N ALA A 77 8.85 9.23 3.78
CA ALA A 77 9.24 8.59 5.03
C ALA A 77 10.57 9.12 5.59
N SER A 78 11.45 9.59 4.71
CA SER A 78 12.79 10.10 5.03
C SER A 78 12.83 11.62 5.27
N LEU A 79 11.70 12.34 5.14
CA LEU A 79 11.68 13.78 5.40
C LEU A 79 11.99 14.08 6.87
N PRO A 80 12.71 15.18 7.17
CA PRO A 80 12.97 15.60 8.54
C PRO A 80 11.66 15.73 9.34
N GLY A 81 11.60 15.07 10.49
CA GLY A 81 10.41 15.10 11.34
C GLY A 81 9.46 13.92 11.15
N MET A 82 9.54 13.19 10.04
CA MET A 82 8.71 12.00 9.79
C MET A 82 9.23 10.79 10.56
N ASP A 83 10.53 10.48 10.44
CA ASP A 83 11.20 9.34 11.08
C ASP A 83 10.42 8.02 10.94
N LEU A 84 9.86 7.77 9.75
CA LEU A 84 9.14 6.54 9.44
C LEU A 84 10.13 5.45 8.98
N GLN A 85 9.88 4.21 9.39
CA GLN A 85 10.60 3.05 8.88
C GLN A 85 9.96 2.62 7.55
N TYR A 86 10.68 2.71 6.44
CA TYR A 86 10.14 2.38 5.13
C TYR A 86 10.70 1.06 4.59
N ILE A 87 9.81 0.18 4.14
CA ILE A 87 10.15 -1.10 3.51
C ILE A 87 9.37 -1.21 2.20
N ALA A 88 10.09 -1.43 1.10
CA ALA A 88 9.50 -1.85 -0.16
C ALA A 88 9.48 -3.38 -0.24
N TRP A 89 8.29 -3.96 -0.33
CA TRP A 89 8.11 -5.37 -0.65
C TRP A 89 7.66 -5.50 -2.09
N ARG A 90 8.29 -6.39 -2.87
CA ARG A 90 7.94 -6.62 -4.27
C ARG A 90 7.52 -8.06 -4.45
N ASN A 91 6.43 -8.27 -5.19
CA ASN A 91 6.12 -9.60 -5.69
C ASN A 91 7.15 -10.01 -6.76
N THR A 92 7.92 -11.06 -6.48
CA THR A 92 8.93 -11.61 -7.41
C THR A 92 8.44 -12.88 -8.11
N ILE A 93 7.24 -13.35 -7.80
CA ILE A 93 6.65 -14.60 -8.31
C ILE A 93 5.47 -14.22 -9.21
N GLU A 94 5.57 -14.48 -10.51
CA GLU A 94 4.56 -14.06 -11.49
C GLU A 94 3.19 -14.68 -11.18
N GLU A 95 3.18 -15.94 -10.76
CA GLU A 95 2.00 -16.73 -10.46
C GLU A 95 1.16 -16.18 -9.29
N ASN A 96 1.77 -15.35 -8.44
CA ASN A 96 1.05 -14.64 -7.37
C ASN A 96 0.27 -13.42 -7.89
N SER A 97 0.40 -13.07 -9.16
CA SER A 97 -0.27 -11.93 -9.77
C SER A 97 -1.63 -12.33 -10.32
N VAL A 98 -2.68 -11.64 -9.87
CA VAL A 98 -4.05 -11.82 -10.38
C VAL A 98 -4.37 -10.69 -11.33
N THR A 99 -4.55 -11.00 -12.61
CA THR A 99 -4.91 -10.04 -13.65
C THR A 99 -6.41 -10.05 -13.94
N TYR A 100 -6.96 -8.92 -14.37
CA TYR A 100 -8.36 -8.80 -14.77
C TYR A 100 -8.50 -8.10 -16.13
N PRO A 101 -7.92 -8.64 -17.21
CA PRO A 101 -7.87 -7.96 -18.51
C PRO A 101 -9.28 -7.68 -19.08
N ASP A 102 -10.26 -8.52 -18.75
CA ASP A 102 -11.62 -8.47 -19.28
C ASP A 102 -12.57 -7.52 -18.54
N ARG A 103 -12.10 -6.80 -17.51
CA ARG A 103 -12.93 -5.79 -16.82
C ARG A 103 -13.29 -4.64 -17.77
N HIS A 104 -14.28 -3.84 -17.37
CA HIS A 104 -14.57 -2.60 -18.10
C HIS A 104 -13.35 -1.65 -18.05
N TRP A 105 -13.17 -0.83 -19.08
CA TRP A 105 -11.96 -0.03 -19.27
C TRP A 105 -11.74 1.01 -18.15
N ASP A 106 -12.83 1.51 -17.54
CA ASP A 106 -12.79 2.40 -16.38
C ASP A 106 -12.30 1.71 -15.08
N GLN A 107 -12.27 0.37 -15.06
CA GLN A 107 -11.72 -0.46 -14.00
C GLN A 107 -10.35 -1.04 -14.36
N GLY A 108 -9.72 -0.54 -15.43
CA GLY A 108 -8.39 -0.95 -15.86
C GLY A 108 -8.34 -2.22 -16.70
N GLY A 109 -9.47 -2.70 -17.23
CA GLY A 109 -9.46 -3.78 -18.21
C GLY A 109 -8.86 -3.32 -19.55
N ILE A 110 -8.05 -4.17 -20.17
CA ILE A 110 -7.20 -3.83 -21.32
C ILE A 110 -7.56 -4.58 -22.60
N THR A 111 -8.57 -5.45 -22.61
CA THR A 111 -8.95 -6.22 -23.82
C THR A 111 -9.41 -5.35 -24.98
N HIS A 112 -9.84 -4.11 -24.71
CA HIS A 112 -10.21 -3.14 -25.73
C HIS A 112 -9.00 -2.53 -26.46
N LEU A 113 -7.77 -2.73 -25.95
CA LEU A 113 -6.55 -2.26 -26.59
C LEU A 113 -6.15 -3.21 -27.72
N GLU A 114 -5.76 -2.64 -28.86
CA GLU A 114 -5.19 -3.41 -29.96
C GLU A 114 -3.88 -4.07 -29.50
N LYS A 115 -3.68 -5.32 -29.90
CA LYS A 115 -2.36 -5.95 -29.76
C LYS A 115 -1.51 -5.43 -30.92
N ASP A 116 -0.49 -4.66 -30.59
CA ASP A 116 0.58 -4.32 -31.54
C ASP A 116 1.14 -5.57 -32.24
#